data_AF-A0A1I6C955-F1
#
_entry.id   AF-A0A1I6C955-F1
#
_cell.length_a   1.000
_cell.length_b   1.000
_cell.length_c   1.000
_cell.angle_alpha   90.00
_cell.angle_beta   90.00
_cell.angle_gamma   90.00
#
_symmetry.space_group_name_H-M   'P 1'
#
loop_
_entity.id
_entity.type
_entity.pdbx_description
1 polymer ?
#
loop_
_entity_poly.entity_id
_entity_poly.type
_entity_poly.pdbx_seq_one_letter_code
_entity_poly.pdbx_strand_id
1 'polypeptide(L)'
;MCDWKKQVGKVSDREIARQFGVGATTVRRYRKSLGIAAWKAPVQLPPAELEPLLGVHTDHKLSRLLNYPKKHIKQVRESKRIREPVGERGGNYRELAVVWTEETLALLGTMPDTDVAAVLGTTQFPVRKKRYALGIPAYKAPMPEITAEIEALFGKVSDAKIAASLGVSANFIRTKRLKFQNR
;
A
#
# COMPACT_ATOMS: atom_id res chain seq x y z
N MET A 1 13.39 -18.52 31.94
CA MET A 1 14.09 -18.01 30.74
C MET A 1 13.32 -18.40 29.49
N CYS A 2 12.65 -17.42 28.87
CA CYS A 2 11.78 -17.60 27.71
C CYS A 2 12.59 -17.89 26.44
N ASP A 3 12.88 -19.15 26.19
CA ASP A 3 13.79 -19.53 25.11
C ASP A 3 13.07 -19.78 23.79
N TRP A 4 12.61 -18.70 23.17
CA TRP A 4 12.01 -18.73 21.83
C TRP A 4 12.97 -19.30 20.77
N LYS A 5 14.29 -19.31 21.04
CA LYS A 5 15.31 -19.88 20.14
C LYS A 5 15.10 -21.37 19.91
N LYS A 6 14.54 -22.11 20.88
CA LYS A 6 14.20 -23.53 20.75
C LYS A 6 13.01 -23.82 19.84
N GLN A 7 12.20 -22.80 19.54
CA GLN A 7 11.01 -22.92 18.68
C GLN A 7 11.30 -22.62 17.21
N VAL A 8 12.46 -22.04 16.93
CA VAL A 8 12.88 -21.65 15.58
C VAL A 8 12.95 -22.87 14.67
N GLY A 9 12.23 -22.81 13.54
CA GLY A 9 12.12 -23.92 12.59
C GLY A 9 11.00 -24.92 12.89
N LYS A 10 10.42 -24.91 14.11
CA LYS A 10 9.23 -25.71 14.47
C LYS A 10 7.93 -24.93 14.33
N VAL A 11 8.02 -23.61 14.45
CA VAL A 11 6.91 -22.65 14.36
C VAL A 11 7.32 -21.49 13.46
N SER A 12 6.36 -20.77 12.87
CA SER A 12 6.67 -19.61 12.01
C SER A 12 7.39 -18.50 12.77
N ASP A 13 8.35 -17.83 12.11
CA ASP A 13 9.09 -16.70 12.68
C ASP A 13 8.15 -15.60 13.23
N ARG A 14 7.00 -15.41 12.57
CA ARG A 14 5.98 -14.41 12.95
C ARG A 14 5.22 -14.80 14.21
N GLU A 15 4.94 -16.08 14.39
CA GLU A 15 4.21 -16.57 15.55
C GLU A 15 5.10 -16.58 16.80
N ILE A 16 6.36 -16.97 16.65
CA ILE A 16 7.38 -16.83 17.71
C ILE A 16 7.52 -15.36 18.12
N ALA A 17 7.58 -14.45 17.15
CA ALA A 17 7.60 -13.01 17.40
C ALA A 17 6.39 -12.52 18.20
N ARG A 18 5.19 -12.96 17.81
CA ARG A 18 3.93 -12.61 18.48
C ARG A 18 3.87 -13.14 19.91
N GLN A 19 4.25 -14.40 20.12
CA GLN A 19 4.17 -15.08 21.41
C GLN A 19 5.17 -14.53 22.44
N PHE A 20 6.37 -14.18 21.99
CA PHE A 20 7.47 -13.78 22.89
C PHE A 20 7.77 -12.28 22.88
N GLY A 21 7.00 -11.48 22.13
CA GLY A 21 7.19 -10.02 22.05
C GLY A 21 8.51 -9.61 21.39
N VAL A 22 9.10 -10.47 20.55
CA VAL A 22 10.37 -10.20 19.86
C VAL A 22 10.13 -9.81 18.41
N GLY A 23 11.02 -8.99 17.83
CA GLY A 23 10.89 -8.60 16.42
C GLY A 23 10.98 -9.82 15.48
N ALA A 24 10.04 -9.98 14.56
CA ALA A 24 10.05 -11.08 13.57
C ALA A 24 11.33 -11.11 12.72
N THR A 25 11.93 -9.95 12.47
CA THR A 25 13.24 -9.85 11.80
C THR A 25 14.36 -10.46 12.63
N THR A 26 14.33 -10.28 13.95
CA THR A 26 15.30 -10.86 14.89
C THR A 26 15.22 -12.38 14.89
N VAL A 27 14.00 -12.93 14.96
CA VAL A 27 13.75 -14.38 14.88
C VAL A 27 14.25 -14.95 13.56
N ARG A 28 13.90 -14.29 12.44
CA ARG A 28 14.34 -14.69 11.09
C ARG A 28 15.87 -14.66 10.93
N ARG A 29 16.55 -13.62 11.42
CA ARG A 29 18.01 -13.50 11.34
C ARG A 29 18.68 -14.62 12.14
N TYR A 30 18.21 -14.87 13.35
CA TYR A 30 18.71 -15.95 14.19
C TYR A 30 18.47 -17.34 13.58
N ARG A 31 17.28 -17.58 12.98
CA ARG A 31 17.02 -18.80 12.22
C ARG A 31 18.02 -19.02 11.08
N LYS A 32 18.27 -17.96 10.31
CA LYS A 32 19.20 -18.01 9.17
C LYS A 32 20.66 -18.23 9.60
N SER A 33 21.11 -17.65 10.73
CA SER A 33 22.47 -17.90 11.22
C SER A 33 22.71 -19.34 11.65
N LEU A 34 21.65 -20.08 11.97
CA LEU A 34 21.69 -21.52 12.26
C LEU A 34 21.50 -22.40 11.00
N GLY A 35 21.37 -21.81 9.81
CA GLY A 35 21.12 -22.54 8.56
C GLY A 35 19.73 -23.19 8.45
N ILE A 36 18.81 -22.88 9.37
CA ILE A 36 17.48 -23.51 9.43
C ILE A 36 16.56 -22.89 8.37
N ALA A 37 15.90 -23.71 7.55
CA ALA A 37 14.92 -23.25 6.57
C ALA A 37 13.69 -22.63 7.24
N ALA A 38 12.95 -21.78 6.53
CA ALA A 38 11.73 -21.19 7.08
C ALA A 38 10.70 -22.29 7.34
N TRP A 39 10.07 -22.26 8.52
CA TRP A 39 8.97 -23.17 8.81
C TRP A 39 7.86 -22.97 7.78
N LYS A 40 7.48 -24.07 7.12
CA LYS A 40 6.33 -24.12 6.22
C LYS A 40 5.22 -24.81 6.99
N ALA A 41 4.07 -24.14 7.12
CA ALA A 41 2.90 -24.79 7.69
C ALA A 41 2.60 -26.06 6.88
N PRO A 42 2.27 -27.19 7.54
CA PRO A 42 1.78 -28.35 6.84
C PRO A 42 0.57 -27.92 6.00
N VAL A 43 0.44 -28.50 4.80
CA VAL A 43 -0.72 -28.25 3.94
C VAL A 43 -1.94 -28.75 4.70
N GLN A 44 -2.69 -27.82 5.29
CA GLN A 44 -3.99 -28.15 5.86
C GLN A 44 -4.86 -28.62 4.69
N LEU A 45 -5.64 -29.68 4.91
CA LEU A 45 -6.64 -30.09 3.93
C LEU A 45 -7.69 -28.97 3.82
N PRO A 46 -8.20 -28.70 2.61
CA PRO A 46 -9.28 -27.74 2.45
C PRO A 46 -10.49 -28.13 3.31
N PRO A 47 -11.12 -27.19 4.04
CA PRO A 47 -12.37 -27.45 4.74
C PRO A 47 -13.43 -27.96 3.74
N ALA A 48 -14.26 -28.93 4.14
CA ALA A 48 -15.32 -29.47 3.28
C ALA A 48 -16.31 -28.38 2.81
N GLU A 49 -16.52 -27.38 3.67
CA GLU A 49 -17.35 -26.20 3.40
C GLU A 49 -16.78 -25.27 2.31
N LEU A 50 -15.49 -25.40 1.95
CA LEU A 50 -14.86 -24.51 0.97
C LEU A 50 -15.44 -24.69 -0.43
N GLU A 51 -15.61 -25.94 -0.86
CA GLU A 51 -15.97 -26.28 -2.24
C GLU A 51 -17.25 -25.62 -2.74
N PRO A 52 -18.39 -25.70 -2.03
CA PRO A 52 -19.63 -25.05 -2.46
C PRO A 52 -19.49 -23.52 -2.49
N LEU A 53 -18.59 -22.94 -1.70
CA LEU A 53 -18.45 -21.49 -1.58
C LEU A 53 -17.47 -20.87 -2.59
N LEU A 54 -16.66 -21.68 -3.29
CA LEU A 54 -15.69 -21.17 -4.27
C LEU A 54 -16.36 -20.34 -5.37
N GLY A 55 -17.49 -20.78 -5.93
CA GLY A 55 -18.19 -20.02 -6.98
C GLY A 55 -18.92 -18.76 -6.48
N VAL A 56 -19.19 -18.69 -5.17
CA VAL A 56 -20.05 -17.67 -4.57
C VAL A 56 -19.23 -16.51 -4.01
N HIS A 57 -18.12 -16.83 -3.33
CA HIS A 57 -17.33 -15.84 -2.62
C HIS A 57 -15.92 -15.64 -3.19
N THR A 58 -15.38 -14.44 -3.00
CA THR A 58 -13.97 -14.15 -3.30
C THR A 58 -13.03 -14.94 -2.39
N ASP A 59 -11.80 -15.18 -2.84
CA ASP A 59 -10.77 -15.85 -2.04
C ASP A 59 -10.49 -15.09 -0.75
N HIS A 60 -10.60 -13.76 -0.80
CA HIS A 60 -10.39 -12.93 0.38
C HIS A 60 -11.49 -13.12 1.44
N LYS A 61 -12.75 -13.15 1.01
CA LYS A 61 -13.89 -13.38 1.91
C LYS A 61 -13.85 -14.79 2.48
N LEU A 62 -13.57 -15.79 1.66
CA LEU A 62 -13.41 -17.18 2.12
C LEU A 62 -12.26 -17.34 3.11
N SER A 63 -11.15 -16.63 2.89
CA SER A 63 -10.02 -16.67 3.82
C SER A 63 -10.39 -16.14 5.21
N ARG A 64 -11.23 -15.10 5.26
CA ARG A 64 -11.75 -14.56 6.52
C ARG A 64 -12.82 -15.45 7.14
N LEU A 65 -13.76 -15.95 6.34
CA LEU A 65 -14.90 -16.74 6.79
C LEU A 65 -14.47 -18.10 7.36
N LEU A 66 -13.62 -18.81 6.63
CA LEU A 66 -13.21 -20.17 6.98
C LEU A 66 -11.90 -20.19 7.80
N ASN A 67 -11.37 -19.01 8.15
CA ASN A 67 -10.05 -18.83 8.76
C ASN A 67 -8.96 -19.67 8.06
N TYR A 68 -9.04 -19.73 6.72
CA TYR A 68 -8.23 -20.62 5.90
C TYR A 68 -7.31 -19.82 4.98
N PRO A 69 -6.05 -20.24 4.74
CA PRO A 69 -5.11 -19.42 3.98
C PRO A 69 -5.59 -19.15 2.54
N LYS A 70 -5.70 -17.86 2.17
CA LYS A 70 -6.09 -17.41 0.82
C LYS A 70 -5.34 -18.13 -0.31
N LYS A 71 -4.04 -18.40 -0.11
CA LYS A 71 -3.19 -19.09 -1.09
C LYS A 71 -3.72 -20.50 -1.40
N HIS A 72 -4.16 -21.24 -0.38
CA HIS A 72 -4.67 -22.60 -0.56
C HIS A 72 -6.07 -22.57 -1.20
N ILE A 73 -6.91 -21.60 -0.81
CA ILE A 73 -8.21 -21.36 -1.44
C ILE A 73 -8.05 -21.14 -2.94
N LYS A 74 -7.10 -20.26 -3.31
CA LYS A 74 -6.76 -19.98 -4.71
C LYS A 74 -6.30 -21.24 -5.45
N GLN A 75 -5.44 -22.07 -4.84
CA GLN A 75 -4.99 -23.33 -5.44
C GLN A 75 -6.14 -24.31 -5.68
N VAL A 76 -7.05 -24.47 -4.70
CA VAL A 76 -8.24 -25.32 -4.87
C VAL A 76 -9.12 -24.78 -5.99
N ARG A 77 -9.36 -23.46 -6.02
CA ARG A 77 -10.10 -22.79 -7.09
C ARG A 77 -9.52 -23.06 -8.48
N GLU A 78 -8.21 -22.86 -8.63
CA GLU A 78 -7.48 -23.05 -9.89
C GLU A 78 -7.51 -24.53 -10.31
N SER A 79 -7.34 -25.47 -9.37
CA SER A 79 -7.41 -26.91 -9.65
C SER A 79 -8.79 -27.34 -10.17
N LYS A 80 -9.86 -26.69 -9.68
CA LYS A 80 -11.25 -26.91 -10.13
C LYS A 80 -11.65 -26.03 -11.30
N ARG A 81 -10.75 -25.18 -11.81
CA ARG A 81 -11.00 -24.22 -12.90
C ARG A 81 -12.22 -23.31 -12.65
N ILE A 82 -12.51 -23.00 -11.40
CA ILE A 82 -13.62 -22.12 -11.02
C ILE A 82 -13.17 -20.67 -11.13
N ARG A 83 -13.91 -19.83 -11.86
CA ARG A 83 -13.60 -18.39 -11.94
C ARG A 83 -13.95 -17.71 -10.61
N GLU A 84 -13.11 -16.77 -10.17
CA GLU A 84 -13.45 -15.93 -9.01
C GLU A 84 -14.65 -15.02 -9.31
N PRO A 85 -15.69 -14.99 -8.44
CA PRO A 85 -16.83 -14.11 -8.63
C PRO A 85 -16.36 -12.66 -8.61
N VAL A 86 -16.46 -12.00 -9.77
CA VAL A 86 -15.98 -10.63 -9.96
C VAL A 86 -16.88 -9.62 -9.23
N GLY A 87 -18.18 -9.93 -9.09
CA GLY A 87 -19.18 -9.05 -8.47
C GLY A 87 -19.00 -8.83 -6.98
N GLU A 88 -18.40 -9.78 -6.25
CA GLU A 88 -18.13 -9.64 -4.81
C GLU A 88 -16.81 -8.93 -4.48
N ARG A 89 -15.96 -8.66 -5.48
CA ARG A 89 -14.76 -7.84 -5.28
C ARG A 89 -15.19 -6.40 -5.09
N GLY A 90 -15.79 -6.13 -3.91
CA GLY A 90 -16.41 -4.89 -3.48
C GLY A 90 -15.99 -3.73 -4.35
N GLY A 91 -16.83 -3.48 -5.36
CA GLY A 91 -16.67 -2.38 -6.27
C GLY A 91 -16.94 -1.10 -5.48
N ASN A 92 -15.93 -0.62 -4.76
CA ASN A 92 -15.77 0.83 -4.61
C ASN A 92 -15.53 1.49 -5.99
N TYR A 93 -15.44 0.70 -7.05
CA TYR A 93 -16.01 1.06 -8.34
C TYR A 93 -17.53 1.17 -8.24
N ARG A 94 -18.01 2.27 -7.64
CA ARG A 94 -19.17 2.91 -8.25
C ARG A 94 -18.78 3.11 -9.72
N GLU A 95 -19.68 2.83 -10.64
CA GLU A 95 -19.55 3.40 -11.97
C GLU A 95 -19.61 4.91 -11.76
N LEU A 96 -18.44 5.50 -11.55
CA LEU A 96 -18.28 6.92 -11.37
C LEU A 96 -18.51 7.47 -12.76
N ALA A 97 -19.79 7.60 -13.11
CA ALA A 97 -20.26 8.33 -14.27
C ALA A 97 -19.88 9.80 -14.03
N VAL A 98 -18.59 10.07 -14.14
CA VAL A 98 -18.07 11.43 -14.21
C VAL A 98 -18.59 11.94 -15.55
N VAL A 99 -19.55 12.86 -15.46
CA VAL A 99 -20.02 13.58 -16.63
C VAL A 99 -18.89 14.52 -17.03
N TRP A 100 -18.27 14.23 -18.17
CA TRP A 100 -17.24 15.09 -18.73
C TRP A 100 -17.90 16.26 -19.47
N THR A 101 -18.30 17.29 -18.72
CA THR A 101 -18.69 18.59 -19.30
C THR A 101 -17.45 19.41 -19.66
N GLU A 102 -17.62 20.46 -20.46
CA GLU A 102 -16.53 21.40 -20.77
C GLU A 102 -15.89 21.99 -19.50
N GLU A 103 -16.68 22.27 -18.46
CA GLU A 103 -16.16 22.79 -17.19
C GLU A 103 -15.28 21.76 -16.48
N THR A 104 -15.71 20.48 -16.44
CA THR A 104 -14.92 19.42 -15.79
C THR A 104 -13.65 19.07 -16.56
N LEU A 105 -13.67 19.22 -17.89
CA LEU A 105 -12.49 19.05 -18.73
C LEU A 105 -11.48 20.17 -18.51
N ALA A 106 -11.95 21.41 -18.29
CA ALA A 106 -11.12 22.56 -17.98
C ALA A 106 -10.38 22.43 -16.62
N LEU A 107 -10.86 21.59 -15.69
CA LEU A 107 -10.17 21.29 -14.43
C LEU A 107 -8.98 20.34 -14.61
N LEU A 108 -8.90 19.59 -15.71
CA LEU A 108 -7.82 18.63 -15.91
C LEU A 108 -6.49 19.35 -16.12
N GLY A 109 -5.52 19.08 -15.24
CA GLY A 109 -4.17 19.65 -15.32
C GLY A 109 -4.01 21.02 -14.66
N THR A 110 -5.08 21.64 -14.14
CA THR A 110 -5.02 22.92 -13.41
C THR A 110 -4.73 22.75 -11.91
N MET A 111 -5.04 21.57 -11.37
CA MET A 111 -4.79 21.18 -9.97
C MET A 111 -4.51 19.66 -9.90
N PRO A 112 -4.08 19.12 -8.75
CA PRO A 112 -3.84 17.68 -8.59
C PRO A 112 -5.07 16.83 -8.94
N ASP A 113 -4.85 15.66 -9.56
CA ASP A 113 -5.93 14.72 -9.94
C ASP A 113 -6.80 14.30 -8.73
N THR A 114 -6.26 14.36 -7.50
CA THR A 114 -6.98 14.13 -6.25
C THR A 114 -8.00 15.21 -5.94
N ASP A 115 -7.65 16.47 -6.22
CA ASP A 115 -8.47 17.63 -5.87
C ASP A 115 -9.57 17.80 -6.91
N VAL A 116 -9.24 17.59 -8.20
CA VAL A 116 -10.26 17.45 -9.25
C VAL A 116 -11.23 16.33 -8.91
N ALA A 117 -10.73 15.19 -8.41
CA ALA A 117 -11.59 14.09 -8.02
C ALA A 117 -12.50 14.44 -6.83
N ALA A 118 -12.00 15.19 -5.84
CA ALA A 118 -12.81 15.69 -4.73
C ALA A 118 -13.92 16.63 -5.21
N VAL A 119 -13.61 17.55 -6.14
CA VAL A 119 -14.60 18.45 -6.76
C VAL A 119 -15.67 17.67 -7.52
N LEU A 120 -15.28 16.63 -8.25
CA LEU A 120 -16.19 15.80 -9.06
C LEU A 120 -16.88 14.69 -8.26
N GLY A 121 -16.68 14.60 -6.94
CA GLY A 121 -17.27 13.56 -6.10
C GLY A 121 -16.85 12.14 -6.49
N THR A 122 -15.64 11.98 -7.02
CA THR A 122 -15.13 10.75 -7.64
C THR A 122 -13.78 10.31 -7.06
N THR A 123 -13.22 9.23 -7.59
CA THR A 123 -11.85 8.80 -7.26
C THR A 123 -10.85 9.41 -8.25
N GLN A 124 -9.57 9.49 -7.87
CA GLN A 124 -8.51 10.01 -8.75
C GLN A 124 -8.33 9.20 -10.06
N PHE A 125 -8.82 7.95 -10.12
CA PHE A 125 -8.53 7.06 -11.25
C PHE A 125 -9.22 7.49 -12.56
N PRO A 126 -10.55 7.73 -12.60
CA PRO A 126 -11.21 8.28 -13.79
C PRO A 126 -10.60 9.59 -14.29
N VAL A 127 -10.27 10.51 -13.37
CA VAL A 127 -9.62 11.79 -13.67
C VAL A 127 -8.27 11.58 -14.36
N ARG A 128 -7.40 10.78 -13.74
CA ARG A 128 -6.09 10.45 -14.29
C ARG A 128 -6.21 9.78 -15.66
N LYS A 129 -7.16 8.85 -15.82
CA LYS A 129 -7.40 8.14 -17.09
C LYS A 129 -7.83 9.11 -18.19
N LYS A 130 -8.77 10.02 -17.91
CA LYS A 130 -9.23 11.02 -18.88
C LYS A 130 -8.13 12.01 -19.24
N ARG A 131 -7.38 12.51 -18.25
CA ARG A 131 -6.22 13.38 -18.43
C ARG A 131 -5.19 12.76 -19.39
N TYR A 132 -4.85 11.48 -19.18
CA TYR A 132 -3.94 10.76 -20.08
C TYR A 132 -4.52 10.56 -21.49
N ALA A 133 -5.80 10.24 -21.62
CA ALA A 133 -6.46 10.08 -22.92
C ALA A 133 -6.45 11.39 -23.74
N LEU A 134 -6.47 12.54 -23.07
CA LEU A 134 -6.39 13.87 -23.69
C LEU A 134 -4.96 14.40 -23.84
N GLY A 135 -3.94 13.62 -23.44
CA GLY A 135 -2.54 14.05 -23.51
C GLY A 135 -2.16 15.18 -22.55
N ILE A 136 -3.00 15.48 -21.56
CA ILE A 136 -2.78 16.59 -20.62
C ILE A 136 -1.71 16.19 -19.59
N PRO A 137 -0.64 16.98 -19.38
CA PRO A 137 0.36 16.71 -18.34
C PRO A 137 -0.24 16.74 -16.93
N ALA A 138 0.36 16.01 -16.00
CA ALA A 138 -0.03 16.09 -14.59
C ALA A 138 0.30 17.49 -14.03
N TYR A 139 -0.59 18.03 -13.21
CA TYR A 139 -0.35 19.29 -12.51
C TYR A 139 0.92 19.21 -11.66
N LYS A 140 1.78 20.22 -11.81
CA LYS A 140 2.98 20.40 -10.99
C LYS A 140 2.80 21.68 -10.18
N ALA A 141 2.59 21.54 -8.88
CA ALA A 141 2.54 22.68 -7.99
C ALA A 141 3.86 23.48 -8.10
N PRO A 142 3.80 24.81 -8.21
CA PRO A 142 5.00 25.63 -8.14
C PRO A 142 5.67 25.39 -6.78
N MET A 143 6.96 25.08 -6.81
CA MET A 143 7.73 24.89 -5.59
C MET A 143 8.08 26.27 -5.02
N PRO A 144 7.97 26.50 -3.71
CA PRO A 144 8.36 27.75 -3.10
C PRO A 144 9.86 28.01 -3.30
N GLU A 145 10.20 29.26 -3.55
CA GLU A 145 11.60 29.69 -3.58
C GLU A 145 12.19 29.66 -2.17
N ILE A 146 13.46 29.30 -2.08
CA ILE A 146 14.18 29.31 -0.81
C ILE A 146 14.69 30.74 -0.60
N THR A 147 14.01 31.49 0.26
CA THR A 147 14.41 32.84 0.66
C THR A 147 15.56 32.78 1.67
N ALA A 148 16.30 33.89 1.84
CA ALA A 148 17.38 34.00 2.82
C ALA A 148 16.93 33.66 4.26
N GLU A 149 15.67 33.97 4.60
CA GLU A 149 15.07 33.60 5.87
C GLU A 149 14.97 32.07 6.04
N ILE A 150 14.55 31.35 5.00
CA ILE A 150 14.47 29.89 5.01
C ILE A 150 15.87 29.27 5.05
N GLU A 151 16.85 29.84 4.33
CA GLU A 151 18.25 29.39 4.40
C GLU A 151 18.81 29.54 5.82
N ALA A 152 18.48 30.61 6.54
CA ALA A 152 18.93 30.83 7.91
C ALA A 152 18.37 29.82 8.92
N LEU A 153 17.28 29.11 8.56
CA LEU A 153 16.68 28.05 9.38
C LEU A 153 17.33 26.68 9.16
N PHE A 154 18.10 26.50 8.08
CA PHE A 154 18.77 25.23 7.80
C PHE A 154 19.76 24.86 8.91
N GLY A 155 19.61 23.65 9.46
CA GLY A 155 20.43 23.16 10.57
C GLY A 155 19.99 23.64 11.96
N LYS A 156 19.14 24.68 12.04
CA LYS A 156 18.52 25.14 13.30
C LYS A 156 17.16 24.50 13.53
N VAL A 157 16.36 24.39 12.48
CA VAL A 157 15.03 23.79 12.49
C VAL A 157 15.04 22.51 11.66
N SER A 158 14.32 21.48 12.12
CA SER A 158 14.18 20.22 11.37
C SER A 158 13.52 20.44 10.01
N ASP A 159 13.98 19.75 8.96
CA ASP A 159 13.41 19.83 7.61
C ASP A 159 11.89 19.59 7.60
N ALA A 160 11.40 18.69 8.45
CA ALA A 160 9.97 18.39 8.54
C ALA A 160 9.13 19.60 8.97
N LYS A 161 9.64 20.44 9.89
CA LYS A 161 8.94 21.66 10.33
C LYS A 161 8.96 22.74 9.26
N ILE A 162 10.12 22.98 8.63
CA ILE A 162 10.25 23.93 7.52
C ILE A 162 9.35 23.51 6.35
N ALA A 163 9.29 22.21 6.06
CA ALA A 163 8.46 21.67 5.01
C ALA A 163 6.96 21.84 5.29
N ALA A 164 6.53 21.60 6.53
CA ALA A 164 5.15 21.80 6.95
C ALA A 164 4.70 23.27 6.84
N SER A 165 5.55 24.23 7.24
CA SER A 165 5.22 25.66 7.12
C SER A 165 5.12 26.13 5.67
N LEU A 166 5.83 25.47 4.75
CA LEU A 166 5.85 25.82 3.32
C LEU A 166 4.91 24.96 2.46
N GLY A 167 4.19 24.00 3.06
CA GLY A 167 3.32 23.08 2.33
C GLY A 167 4.06 22.16 1.34
N VAL A 168 5.33 21.85 1.60
CA VAL A 168 6.18 21.02 0.73
C VAL A 168 6.61 19.71 1.39
N SER A 169 7.25 18.84 0.62
CA SER A 169 7.85 17.62 1.17
C SER A 169 9.13 17.91 1.97
N ALA A 170 9.37 17.17 3.05
CA ALA A 170 10.63 17.25 3.81
C ALA A 170 11.86 16.93 2.94
N ASN A 171 11.71 16.09 1.92
CA ASN A 171 12.80 15.77 1.00
C ASN A 171 13.19 16.94 0.09
N PHE A 172 12.25 17.82 -0.27
CA PHE A 172 12.54 19.05 -1.01
C PHE A 172 13.49 19.96 -0.20
N ILE A 173 13.16 20.21 1.07
CA ILE A 173 13.99 21.01 1.98
C ILE A 173 15.36 20.35 2.21
N ARG A 174 15.39 19.03 2.46
CA ARG A 174 16.65 18.28 2.59
C ARG A 174 17.56 18.48 1.38
N THR A 175 17.00 18.39 0.18
CA THR A 175 17.77 18.53 -1.07
C THR A 175 18.33 19.95 -1.23
N LYS A 176 17.54 20.98 -0.90
CA LYS A 176 17.97 22.38 -0.93
C LYS A 176 19.05 22.66 0.12
N ARG A 177 18.88 22.17 1.36
CA ARG A 177 19.87 22.29 2.43
C ARG A 177 21.21 21.66 2.02
N LEU A 178 21.21 20.45 1.45
CA LEU A 178 22.44 19.79 1.01
C LEU A 178 23.16 20.56 -0.10
N LYS A 179 22.41 21.18 -1.03
CA LYS A 179 23.01 22.06 -2.04
C LYS A 179 23.61 23.32 -1.44
N PHE A 180 22.97 23.90 -0.43
CA PHE A 180 23.47 25.06 0.28
C PHE A 180 24.75 24.75 1.07
N GLN A 181 24.81 23.59 1.73
CA GLN A 181 25.99 23.15 2.50
C GLN A 181 27.20 22.81 1.62
N ASN A 182 26.96 22.46 0.36
CA ASN A 182 28.00 22.13 -0.62
C ASN A 182 28.39 23.32 -1.52
N ARG A 183 27.87 24.51 -1.24
CA ARG A 183 28.17 25.76 -1.96
C ARG A 183 29.24 26.54 -1.21
#